data_AF-A0A7V3PNH8-F1
#
_entry.id   AF-A0A7V3PNH8-F1
#
_cell.length_a   1.000
_cell.length_b   1.000
_cell.length_c   1.000
_cell.angle_alpha   90.00
_cell.angle_beta   90.00
_cell.angle_gamma   90.00
#
_symmetry.space_group_name_H-M   'P 1'
#
loop_
_entity.id
_entity.type
_entity.pdbx_description
1 polymer ?
#
loop_
_entity_poly.entity_id
_entity_poly.type
_entity_poly.pdbx_seq_one_letter_code
_entity_poly.pdbx_strand_id
1 'polypeptide(L)'
;MLILALQALYGTNPLNYPSGILFRRQLALDAGGFADPFRHAADLDLWLRILERGKLMVVDSIGSLITVHRGQAGNETGPAGQYMSDLFRLVAARRVLVDAHHPRRYEELLAALRSRCALWVVRYLIRGRLKWARSHWRLCRTAGGPLPRDVAALAQLCYRRLLWWAHRYRPIGREVIQLGYPKQGL
;
A
#
# COMPACT_ATOMS: atom_id res chain seq x y z
N MET A 1 -1.13 -14.55 -10.36
CA MET A 1 -1.61 -15.02 -9.04
C MET A 1 -0.52 -14.98 -7.95
N LEU A 2 0.65 -15.57 -8.18
CA LEU A 2 1.82 -15.44 -7.28
C LEU A 2 2.21 -13.97 -7.00
N ILE A 3 2.21 -13.11 -8.02
CA ILE A 3 2.59 -11.69 -7.90
C ILE A 3 1.71 -10.93 -6.89
N LEU A 4 0.39 -11.13 -6.93
CA LEU A 4 -0.53 -10.51 -5.96
C LEU A 4 -0.31 -11.03 -4.55
N ALA A 5 -0.01 -12.32 -4.40
CA ALA A 5 0.33 -12.92 -3.10
C ALA A 5 1.65 -12.36 -2.55
N LEU A 6 2.69 -12.26 -3.37
CA LEU A 6 3.96 -11.66 -2.98
C LEU A 6 3.78 -10.19 -2.58
N GLN A 7 3.03 -9.44 -3.38
CA GLN A 7 2.70 -8.04 -3.11
C GLN A 7 1.87 -7.87 -1.83
N ALA A 8 0.94 -8.78 -1.53
CA ALA A 8 0.13 -8.71 -0.32
C ALA A 8 0.94 -9.10 0.93
N LEU A 9 1.79 -10.14 0.83
CA LEU A 9 2.56 -10.72 1.94
C LEU A 9 3.83 -9.92 2.27
N TYR A 10 4.66 -9.63 1.27
CA TYR A 10 5.95 -8.94 1.44
C TYR A 10 5.83 -7.43 1.27
N GLY A 11 4.71 -6.99 0.72
CA GLY A 11 4.38 -5.58 0.61
C GLY A 11 5.06 -4.81 -0.51
N THR A 12 5.88 -5.51 -1.28
CA THR A 12 6.62 -5.04 -2.44
C THR A 12 6.08 -5.71 -3.69
N ASN A 13 5.75 -4.91 -4.73
CA ASN A 13 5.35 -5.48 -6.01
C ASN A 13 6.63 -6.12 -6.58
N PRO A 14 6.69 -7.44 -6.81
CA PRO A 14 7.88 -8.07 -7.35
C PRO A 14 8.17 -7.61 -8.79
N LEU A 15 7.22 -6.91 -9.41
CA LEU A 15 7.27 -6.27 -10.72
C LEU A 15 7.06 -4.74 -10.60
N ASN A 16 7.58 -4.11 -9.55
CA ASN A 16 7.37 -2.68 -9.20
C ASN A 16 8.11 -1.68 -10.08
N TYR A 17 8.92 -2.15 -11.02
CA TYR A 17 9.81 -1.31 -11.80
C TYR A 17 9.59 -1.53 -13.29
N PRO A 18 8.66 -0.79 -13.92
CA PRO A 18 8.35 -0.93 -15.34
C PRO A 18 9.59 -0.79 -16.22
N SER A 19 10.57 0.03 -15.82
CA SER A 19 11.83 0.23 -16.53
C SER A 19 12.71 -1.04 -16.63
N GLY A 20 12.46 -2.06 -15.81
CA GLY A 20 13.18 -3.34 -15.85
C GLY A 20 12.38 -4.49 -16.48
N ILE A 21 11.17 -4.22 -17.00
CA ILE A 21 10.28 -5.26 -17.53
C ILE A 21 10.15 -5.08 -19.04
N LEU A 22 10.57 -6.12 -19.78
CA LEU A 22 10.40 -6.19 -21.23
C LEU A 22 9.19 -7.05 -21.57
N PHE A 23 8.38 -6.57 -22.52
CA PHE A 23 7.21 -7.27 -23.01
C PHE A 23 6.99 -6.95 -24.49
N ARG A 24 6.27 -7.83 -25.20
CA ARG A 24 5.88 -7.56 -26.59
C ARG A 24 4.87 -6.43 -26.62
N ARG A 25 5.13 -5.40 -27.44
CA ARG A 25 4.22 -4.24 -27.61
C ARG A 25 2.77 -4.67 -27.85
N GLN A 26 2.56 -5.65 -28.73
CA GLN A 26 1.23 -6.13 -29.07
C GLN A 26 0.46 -6.66 -27.86
N LEU A 27 1.11 -7.38 -26.94
CA LEU A 27 0.46 -7.87 -25.72
C LEU A 27 -0.06 -6.74 -24.83
N ALA A 28 0.67 -5.64 -24.72
CA ALA A 28 0.23 -4.49 -23.94
C ALA A 28 -0.94 -3.75 -24.61
N LEU A 29 -0.91 -3.63 -25.95
CA LEU A 29 -2.02 -3.06 -26.72
C LEU A 29 -3.27 -3.92 -26.61
N ASP A 30 -3.15 -5.23 -26.79
CA ASP A 30 -4.28 -6.16 -26.71
C ASP A 30 -4.85 -6.24 -25.29
N ALA A 31 -3.99 -6.07 -24.27
CA ALA A 31 -4.41 -5.95 -22.88
C ALA A 31 -5.18 -4.65 -22.59
N GLY A 32 -5.09 -3.63 -23.45
CA GLY A 32 -5.74 -2.33 -23.30
C GLY A 32 -4.88 -1.25 -22.63
N GLY A 33 -3.56 -1.44 -22.54
CA GLY A 33 -2.64 -0.44 -21.97
C GLY A 33 -2.87 -0.14 -20.48
N PHE A 34 -2.38 1.00 -20.00
CA PHE A 34 -2.66 1.43 -18.62
C PHE A 34 -4.13 1.83 -18.48
N ALA A 35 -4.80 1.30 -17.46
CA ALA A 35 -6.16 1.69 -17.10
C ALA A 35 -6.12 2.67 -15.92
N ASP A 36 -7.03 3.66 -15.93
CA ASP A 36 -7.02 4.80 -15.01
C ASP A 36 -7.60 4.58 -13.59
N PRO A 37 -8.18 3.43 -13.16
CA PRO A 37 -8.75 3.38 -11.81
C PRO A 37 -7.69 3.27 -10.69
N PHE A 38 -6.42 3.01 -11.01
CA PHE A 38 -5.38 2.67 -10.02
C PHE A 38 -4.18 3.61 -10.07
N ARG A 39 -4.12 4.60 -9.17
CA ARG A 39 -3.01 5.58 -9.15
C ARG A 39 -1.64 4.94 -8.85
N HIS A 40 -1.59 3.93 -8.00
CA HIS A 40 -0.34 3.27 -7.55
C HIS A 40 -0.21 1.81 -7.96
N ALA A 41 -1.23 1.24 -8.60
CA ALA A 41 -1.24 -0.16 -8.99
C ALA A 41 -1.57 -0.36 -10.48
N ALA A 42 -1.48 0.70 -11.29
CA ALA A 42 -1.73 0.63 -12.73
C ALA A 42 -0.74 -0.31 -13.45
N ASP A 43 0.53 -0.27 -13.04
CA ASP A 43 1.57 -1.18 -13.53
C ASP A 43 1.23 -2.64 -13.19
N LEU A 44 0.91 -2.91 -11.93
CA LEU A 44 0.56 -4.24 -11.47
C LEU A 44 -0.70 -4.78 -12.16
N ASP A 45 -1.72 -3.94 -12.36
CA ASP A 45 -2.92 -4.30 -13.12
C ASP A 45 -2.57 -4.67 -14.58
N LEU A 46 -1.74 -3.86 -15.24
CA LEU A 46 -1.29 -4.13 -16.60
C LEU A 46 -0.50 -5.44 -16.68
N TRP A 47 0.41 -5.69 -15.73
CA TRP A 47 1.17 -6.94 -15.69
C TRP A 47 0.27 -8.15 -15.52
N LEU A 48 -0.76 -8.08 -14.68
CA LEU A 48 -1.71 -9.17 -14.53
C LEU A 48 -2.46 -9.45 -15.82
N ARG A 49 -2.95 -8.42 -16.52
CA ARG A 49 -3.64 -8.57 -17.82
C ARG A 49 -2.73 -9.11 -18.93
N ILE A 50 -1.47 -8.70 -18.97
CA ILE A 50 -0.50 -9.24 -19.92
C ILE A 50 -0.23 -10.72 -19.62
N LEU A 51 -0.11 -11.09 -18.34
CA LEU A 51 0.14 -12.46 -17.92
C LEU A 51 -1.05 -13.40 -18.08
N GLU A 52 -2.28 -12.89 -18.20
CA GLU A 52 -3.43 -13.68 -18.63
C GLU A 52 -3.26 -14.21 -20.08
N ARG A 53 -2.36 -13.61 -20.86
CA ARG A 53 -2.18 -13.89 -22.30
C ARG A 53 -0.79 -14.42 -22.65
N GLY A 54 0.09 -14.55 -21.67
CA GLY A 54 1.50 -14.83 -21.90
C GLY A 54 2.16 -15.55 -20.74
N LYS A 55 3.48 -15.74 -20.85
CA LYS A 55 4.30 -16.36 -19.81
C LYS A 55 5.27 -15.32 -19.25
N LEU A 56 5.54 -15.42 -17.95
CA LEU A 56 6.59 -14.67 -17.28
C LEU A 56 7.91 -15.43 -17.36
N MET A 57 8.98 -14.75 -17.73
CA MET A 57 10.35 -15.22 -17.53
C MET A 57 11.06 -14.24 -16.59
N VAL A 58 11.78 -14.77 -15.62
CA VAL A 58 12.62 -13.99 -14.70
C VAL A 58 14.07 -14.34 -15.01
N VAL A 59 14.92 -13.32 -15.20
CA VAL A 59 16.35 -13.49 -15.46
C VAL A 59 17.13 -13.22 -14.19
N ASP A 60 18.15 -14.04 -13.91
CA ASP A 60 19.05 -13.88 -12.77
C ASP A 60 20.21 -12.95 -13.12
N SER A 61 19.88 -11.73 -13.54
CA SER A 61 20.85 -10.69 -13.87
C SER A 61 20.26 -9.30 -13.61
N ILE A 62 21.12 -8.33 -13.31
CA ILE A 62 20.71 -6.94 -13.07
C ILE A 62 20.41 -6.28 -14.42
N GLY A 63 19.12 -6.10 -14.74
CA GLY A 63 18.68 -5.47 -15.99
C GLY A 63 18.38 -3.97 -15.88
N SER A 64 18.31 -3.39 -14.68
CA SER A 64 17.95 -2.00 -14.48
C SER A 64 18.49 -1.45 -13.15
N LEU A 65 18.90 -0.18 -13.15
CA LEU A 65 19.25 0.60 -11.97
C LEU A 65 18.24 1.74 -11.81
N ILE A 66 17.77 1.95 -10.58
CA ILE A 66 16.63 2.82 -10.34
C ILE A 66 17.00 3.83 -9.27
N THR A 67 16.71 5.10 -9.56
CA THR A 67 16.97 6.19 -8.64
C THR A 67 15.80 6.36 -7.68
N VAL A 68 16.10 6.29 -6.38
CA VAL A 68 15.16 6.63 -5.31
C VAL A 68 15.41 8.07 -4.88
N HIS A 69 14.41 8.93 -5.02
CA HIS A 69 14.51 10.35 -4.65
C HIS A 69 13.32 10.79 -3.80
N ARG A 70 13.46 11.91 -3.09
CA ARG A 70 12.44 12.40 -2.14
C ARG A 70 11.11 12.75 -2.81
N GLY A 71 11.14 13.22 -4.05
CA GLY A 71 9.96 13.62 -4.83
C GLY A 71 9.24 12.49 -5.57
N GLN A 72 9.47 11.22 -5.22
CA GLN A 72 8.72 10.12 -5.86
C GLN A 72 7.22 10.22 -5.53
N ALA A 73 6.36 10.04 -6.53
CA ALA A 73 4.91 10.14 -6.39
C ALA A 73 4.34 9.25 -5.28
N GLY A 74 4.97 8.11 -4.98
CA GLY A 74 4.58 7.23 -3.88
C GLY A 74 4.75 7.82 -2.48
N ASN A 75 5.67 8.78 -2.30
CA ASN A 75 5.98 9.36 -0.98
C ASN A 75 4.87 10.26 -0.46
N GLU A 76 4.10 10.90 -1.34
CA GLU A 76 3.04 11.84 -0.94
C GLU A 76 1.75 11.11 -0.53
N THR A 77 1.31 10.16 -1.35
CA THR A 77 -0.02 9.53 -1.23
C THR A 77 0.03 8.13 -0.64
N GLY A 78 1.19 7.47 -0.65
CA GLY A 78 1.42 6.19 0.03
C GLY A 78 1.09 6.26 1.53
N PRO A 79 1.62 7.23 2.29
CA PRO A 79 1.29 7.40 3.71
C PRO A 79 -0.18 7.74 3.97
N ALA A 80 -0.89 8.31 3.00
CA ALA A 80 -2.32 8.54 3.08
C ALA A 80 -3.15 7.27 2.88
N GLY A 81 -2.53 6.13 2.57
CA GLY A 81 -3.21 4.84 2.37
C GLY A 81 -3.72 4.63 0.95
N GLN A 82 -3.43 5.54 0.01
CA GLN A 82 -3.91 5.44 -1.36
C GLN A 82 -3.40 4.16 -2.05
N TYR A 83 -2.13 3.81 -1.80
CA TYR A 83 -1.54 2.56 -2.28
C TYR A 83 -2.30 1.33 -1.77
N MET A 84 -2.59 1.25 -0.47
CA MET A 84 -3.36 0.13 0.08
C MET A 84 -4.79 0.09 -0.47
N SER A 85 -5.42 1.26 -0.66
CA SER A 85 -6.73 1.37 -1.30
C SER A 85 -6.73 0.84 -2.74
N ASP A 86 -5.72 1.21 -3.54
CA ASP A 86 -5.57 0.70 -4.90
C ASP A 86 -5.39 -0.82 -4.90
N LEU A 87 -4.60 -1.37 -3.97
CA LEU A 87 -4.42 -2.83 -3.86
C LEU A 87 -5.69 -3.57 -3.48
N PHE A 88 -6.49 -3.05 -2.53
CA PHE A 88 -7.79 -3.66 -2.22
C PHE A 88 -8.73 -3.63 -3.44
N ARG A 89 -8.78 -2.51 -4.15
CA ARG A 89 -9.61 -2.38 -5.37
C ARG A 89 -9.12 -3.30 -6.47
N LEU A 90 -7.81 -3.44 -6.66
CA LEU A 90 -7.23 -4.33 -7.66
C LEU A 90 -7.55 -5.80 -7.36
N VAL A 91 -7.36 -6.23 -6.11
CA VAL A 91 -7.69 -7.62 -5.68
C VAL A 91 -9.18 -7.90 -5.87
N ALA A 92 -10.06 -6.95 -5.54
CA ALA A 92 -11.49 -7.05 -5.80
C ALA A 92 -11.83 -7.13 -7.29
N ALA A 93 -11.27 -6.23 -8.11
CA ALA A 93 -11.51 -6.18 -9.55
C ALA A 93 -11.03 -7.44 -10.28
N ARG A 94 -9.99 -8.10 -9.75
CA ARG A 94 -9.41 -9.33 -10.31
C ARG A 94 -9.82 -10.59 -9.57
N ARG A 95 -10.93 -10.57 -8.81
CA ARG A 95 -11.38 -11.70 -8.00
C ARG A 95 -11.49 -13.01 -8.79
N VAL A 96 -12.10 -12.96 -9.98
CA VAL A 96 -12.26 -14.15 -10.84
C VAL A 96 -10.90 -14.78 -11.16
N LEU A 97 -9.92 -13.95 -11.55
CA LEU A 97 -8.55 -14.40 -11.80
C LEU A 97 -7.88 -14.93 -10.52
N VAL A 98 -8.11 -14.27 -9.39
CA VAL A 98 -7.52 -14.66 -8.10
C VAL A 98 -8.02 -16.03 -7.65
N ASP A 99 -9.32 -16.27 -7.72
CA ASP A 99 -9.95 -17.50 -7.26
C ASP A 99 -9.73 -18.68 -8.24
N ALA A 100 -9.53 -18.40 -9.54
CA ALA A 100 -9.30 -19.41 -10.56
C ALA A 100 -8.09 -20.34 -10.29
N HIS A 101 -7.09 -19.88 -9.54
CA HIS A 101 -5.87 -20.67 -9.29
C HIS A 101 -5.86 -21.39 -7.95
N HIS A 102 -6.63 -20.92 -6.96
CA HIS A 102 -6.68 -21.55 -5.64
C HIS A 102 -7.96 -21.14 -4.90
N PRO A 103 -8.76 -22.09 -4.39
CA PRO A 103 -9.93 -21.78 -3.57
C PRO A 103 -9.55 -20.91 -2.36
N ARG A 104 -10.37 -19.91 -2.00
CA ARG A 104 -10.14 -18.96 -0.88
C ARG A 104 -8.94 -18.01 -1.03
N ARG A 105 -8.25 -18.03 -2.15
CA ARG A 105 -7.09 -17.18 -2.37
C ARG A 105 -7.42 -15.69 -2.30
N TYR A 106 -8.62 -15.31 -2.72
CA TYR A 106 -9.13 -13.96 -2.52
C TYR A 106 -9.20 -13.58 -1.04
N GLU A 107 -9.71 -14.47 -0.19
CA GLU A 107 -9.81 -14.24 1.26
C GLU A 107 -8.43 -14.13 1.91
N GLU A 108 -7.48 -14.98 1.51
CA GLU A 108 -6.09 -14.93 1.95
C GLU A 108 -5.43 -13.59 1.61
N LEU A 109 -5.61 -13.12 0.36
CA LEU A 109 -5.08 -11.83 -0.06
C LEU A 109 -5.70 -10.67 0.72
N LEU A 110 -7.02 -10.70 0.94
CA LEU A 110 -7.68 -9.70 1.78
C LEU A 110 -7.15 -9.72 3.22
N ALA A 111 -6.97 -10.90 3.80
CA ALA A 111 -6.42 -11.06 5.14
C ALA A 111 -5.01 -10.50 5.24
N ALA A 112 -4.15 -10.76 4.25
CA ALA A 112 -2.79 -10.24 4.17
C ALA A 112 -2.78 -8.70 4.03
N LEU A 113 -3.58 -8.14 3.13
CA LEU A 113 -3.68 -6.69 2.96
C LEU A 113 -4.21 -5.99 4.23
N ARG A 114 -5.20 -6.59 4.91
CA ARG A 114 -5.72 -6.06 6.18
C ARG A 114 -4.70 -6.14 7.30
N SER A 115 -3.97 -7.25 7.40
CA SER A 115 -2.89 -7.41 8.36
C SER A 115 -1.81 -6.35 8.15
N ARG A 116 -1.48 -6.07 6.89
CA ARG A 116 -0.55 -5.00 6.53
C ARG A 116 -1.06 -3.62 6.94
N CYS A 117 -2.33 -3.28 6.67
CA CYS A 117 -2.92 -2.03 7.16
C CYS A 117 -2.78 -1.89 8.68
N ALA A 118 -3.07 -2.94 9.44
CA ALA A 118 -2.90 -2.97 10.90
C ALA A 118 -1.45 -2.73 11.35
N LEU A 119 -0.47 -3.35 10.69
CA LEU A 119 0.95 -3.09 10.96
C LEU A 119 1.35 -1.64 10.65
N TRP A 120 0.81 -1.06 9.57
CA TRP A 120 1.04 0.35 9.22
C TRP A 120 0.40 1.30 10.23
N VAL A 121 -0.75 0.95 10.81
CA VAL A 121 -1.32 1.68 11.95
C VAL A 121 -0.29 1.74 13.06
N VAL A 122 0.14 0.59 13.59
CA VAL A 122 1.12 0.50 14.68
C VAL A 122 2.38 1.31 14.37
N ARG A 123 2.95 1.12 13.17
CA ARG A 123 4.14 1.82 12.69
C ARG A 123 3.98 3.34 12.74
N TYR A 124 2.83 3.87 12.32
CA TYR A 124 2.58 5.31 12.34
C TYR A 124 2.27 5.85 13.72
N LEU A 125 1.73 5.03 14.62
CA LEU A 125 1.51 5.43 16.01
C LEU A 125 2.81 5.63 16.75
N ILE A 126 3.75 4.69 16.59
CA ILE A 126 5.11 4.81 17.14
C ILE A 126 5.81 6.09 16.64
N ARG A 127 5.50 6.54 15.41
CA ARG A 127 6.05 7.76 14.81
C ARG A 127 5.25 9.04 15.08
N GLY A 128 4.20 8.99 15.90
CA GLY A 128 3.33 10.16 16.16
C GLY A 128 2.53 10.63 14.94
N ARG A 129 2.42 9.83 13.87
CA ARG A 129 1.76 10.20 12.60
C ARG A 129 0.29 9.81 12.62
N LEU A 130 -0.48 10.45 13.50
CA LEU A 130 -1.88 10.10 13.79
C LEU A 130 -2.80 10.12 12.55
N LYS A 131 -2.66 11.13 11.68
CA LYS A 131 -3.47 11.24 10.44
C LYS A 131 -3.33 9.99 9.56
N TRP A 132 -2.12 9.50 9.36
CA TRP A 132 -1.83 8.36 8.50
C TRP A 132 -2.28 7.04 9.11
N ALA A 133 -2.10 6.89 10.42
CA ALA A 133 -2.62 5.73 11.14
C ALA A 133 -4.14 5.63 11.07
N ARG A 134 -4.87 6.76 11.23
CA ARG A 134 -6.33 6.78 11.05
C ARG A 134 -6.75 6.34 9.65
N SER A 135 -6.02 6.75 8.62
CA SER A 135 -6.32 6.34 7.25
C SER A 135 -6.19 4.83 7.05
N HIS A 136 -5.08 4.24 7.52
CA HIS A 136 -4.84 2.80 7.42
C HIS A 136 -5.82 2.00 8.29
N TRP A 137 -6.20 2.52 9.46
CA TRP A 137 -7.21 1.90 10.30
C TRP A 137 -8.58 1.89 9.64
N ARG A 138 -8.97 2.98 8.97
CA ARG A 138 -10.21 3.04 8.19
C ARG A 138 -10.22 1.95 7.12
N LEU A 139 -9.16 1.86 6.30
CA LEU A 139 -9.02 0.83 5.28
C LEU A 139 -9.10 -0.59 5.87
N CYS A 140 -8.45 -0.83 7.01
CA CYS A 140 -8.49 -2.12 7.71
C CYS A 140 -9.90 -2.52 8.18
N ARG A 141 -10.77 -1.55 8.48
CA ARG A 141 -12.14 -1.78 8.95
C ARG A 141 -13.17 -1.86 7.83
N THR A 142 -12.97 -1.11 6.75
CA THR A 142 -13.91 -1.04 5.63
C THR A 142 -13.62 -2.07 4.55
N ALA A 143 -12.38 -2.57 4.44
CA ALA A 143 -12.08 -3.70 3.59
C ALA A 143 -12.70 -4.97 4.19
N GLY A 144 -13.57 -5.64 3.43
CA GLY A 144 -14.20 -6.91 3.84
C GLY A 144 -13.20 -8.04 4.08
N GLY A 145 -13.70 -9.26 4.37
CA GLY A 145 -12.87 -10.45 4.60
C GLY A 145 -12.44 -10.66 6.06
N PRO A 146 -11.56 -11.62 6.34
CA PRO A 146 -11.08 -11.89 7.69
C PRO A 146 -9.89 -10.98 8.06
N LEU A 147 -9.82 -10.58 9.34
CA LEU A 147 -8.62 -9.99 9.94
C LEU A 147 -8.13 -10.98 11.00
N PRO A 148 -6.88 -11.45 10.95
CA PRO A 148 -6.35 -12.36 11.97
C PRO A 148 -6.54 -11.76 13.37
N ARG A 149 -7.06 -12.57 14.30
CA ARG A 149 -7.49 -12.12 15.63
C ARG A 149 -6.38 -11.39 16.39
N ASP A 150 -5.15 -11.88 16.29
CA ASP A 150 -3.99 -11.31 17.00
C ASP A 150 -3.60 -9.94 16.43
N VAL A 151 -3.69 -9.80 15.11
CA VAL A 151 -3.42 -8.54 14.41
C VAL A 151 -4.53 -7.52 14.67
N ALA A 152 -5.78 -7.99 14.73
CA ALA A 152 -6.92 -7.18 15.15
C ALA A 152 -6.75 -6.67 16.58
N ALA A 153 -6.40 -7.56 17.51
CA ALA A 153 -6.20 -7.25 18.92
C ALA A 153 -5.06 -6.24 19.12
N LEU A 154 -3.91 -6.45 18.46
CA LEU A 154 -2.78 -5.53 18.53
C LEU A 154 -3.15 -4.14 17.99
N ALA A 155 -3.74 -4.07 16.80
CA ALA A 155 -4.13 -2.81 16.19
C ALA A 155 -5.20 -2.08 17.04
N GLN A 156 -6.15 -2.80 17.60
CA GLN A 156 -7.20 -2.25 18.45
C GLN A 156 -6.68 -1.77 19.80
N LEU A 157 -5.74 -2.50 20.41
CA LEU A 157 -5.06 -2.08 21.65
C LEU A 157 -4.25 -0.80 21.41
N CYS A 158 -3.47 -0.74 20.33
CA CYS A 158 -2.72 0.45 19.95
C CYS A 158 -3.64 1.63 19.62
N TYR A 159 -4.78 1.40 18.93
CA TYR A 159 -5.76 2.44 18.61
C TYR A 159 -6.51 2.95 19.85
N ARG A 160 -6.89 2.08 20.79
CA ARG A 160 -7.54 2.48 22.05
C ARG A 160 -6.60 3.29 22.94
N ARG A 161 -5.35 2.86 23.07
CA ARG A 161 -4.30 3.61 23.79
C ARG A 161 -4.11 5.01 23.20
N LEU A 162 -4.35 5.14 21.89
CA LEU A 162 -4.27 6.40 21.19
C LEU A 162 -5.47 7.32 21.38
N LEU A 163 -6.70 6.78 21.40
CA LEU A 163 -7.88 7.55 21.81
C LEU A 163 -7.71 8.04 23.25
N TRP A 164 -7.20 7.19 24.13
CA TRP A 164 -6.89 7.55 25.51
C TRP A 164 -5.85 8.68 25.58
N TRP A 165 -4.77 8.60 24.80
CA TRP A 165 -3.75 9.65 24.74
C TRP A 165 -4.30 10.96 24.16
N ALA A 166 -5.10 10.91 23.10
CA ALA A 166 -5.75 12.08 22.50
C ALA A 166 -6.82 12.73 23.40
N HIS A 167 -7.49 11.94 24.25
CA HIS A 167 -8.42 12.46 25.26
C HIS A 167 -7.69 13.05 26.47
N ARG A 168 -6.59 12.43 26.91
CA ARG A 168 -5.81 12.88 28.08
C ARG A 168 -4.91 14.08 27.78
N TYR A 169 -4.43 14.20 26.55
CA TYR A 169 -3.64 15.31 26.05
C TYR A 169 -4.41 16.06 24.96
N ARG A 170 -5.55 16.68 25.33
CA ARG A 170 -6.03 17.84 24.56
C ARG A 170 -4.94 18.92 24.70
N PRO A 171 -4.48 19.56 23.60
CA PRO A 171 -3.54 20.66 23.74
C PRO A 171 -4.23 21.77 24.53
N ILE A 172 -3.82 21.95 25.79
CA ILE A 172 -4.03 23.19 26.51
C ILE A 172 -3.30 24.24 25.69
N GLY A 173 -4.03 25.30 25.28
CA GLY A 173 -3.57 26.53 24.63
C GLY A 173 -2.24 26.48 23.87
N ARG A 174 -2.29 26.65 22.55
CA ARG A 174 -1.14 27.19 21.82
C ARG A 174 -0.89 28.64 22.29
N GLU A 175 -0.18 28.82 23.39
CA GLU A 175 0.68 30.00 23.51
C GLU A 175 1.92 29.70 22.68
N VAL A 176 1.94 30.32 21.49
CA VAL A 176 3.12 30.37 20.65
C VAL A 176 4.13 31.24 21.40
N ILE A 177 5.04 30.62 22.15
CA ILE A 177 6.27 31.29 22.56
C ILE A 177 7.06 31.50 21.27
N GLN A 178 6.99 32.72 20.72
CA GLN A 178 7.93 33.20 19.72
C GLN A 178 9.33 33.18 20.34
N LEU A 179 10.09 32.11 20.10
CA LEU A 179 11.54 32.13 20.26
C LEU A 179 12.10 33.00 19.14
N GLY A 180 12.30 34.29 19.44
CA GLY A 180 13.00 35.22 18.56
C GLY A 180 14.43 34.75 18.34
N TYR A 181 14.75 34.41 17.09
CA TYR A 181 16.13 34.33 16.65
C TYR A 181 16.56 35.73 16.19
N PRO A 182 17.71 36.26 16.65
CA PRO A 182 18.22 37.54 16.15
C PRO A 182 18.57 37.38 14.67
N LYS A 183 17.99 38.23 13.83
CA LYS A 183 18.42 38.40 12.43
C LYS A 183 19.88 38.87 12.44
N GLN A 184 20.80 38.03 12.00
CA GLN A 184 22.11 38.49 11.59
C GLN A 184 21.95 39.19 10.24
N GLY A 185 22.33 40.47 10.20
CA GLY A 185 22.28 41.31 9.01
C GLY A 185 23.31 40.88 7.97
N LEU A 186 22.91 41.01 6.71
CA LEU A 186 23.80 41.27 5.57
C LEU A 186 23.92 42.78 5.41
#